data_AF-A0A9W9YMC9-F1
#
_entry.id   AF-A0A9W9YMC9-F1
#
_cell.length_a   1.000
_cell.length_b   1.000
_cell.length_c   1.000
_cell.angle_alpha   90.00
_cell.angle_beta   90.00
_cell.angle_gamma   90.00
#
_symmetry.space_group_name_H-M   'P 1'
#
loop_
_entity.id
_entity.type
_entity.pdbx_description
1 polymer ?
#
loop_
_entity_poly.entity_id
_entity_poly.type
_entity_poly.pdbx_seq_one_letter_code
_entity_poly.pdbx_strand_id
1 'polypeptide(L)'
;MPVAFDPSGNTSKEPVAFDPSGNTSKEPVASDPSGTTSKEPALAIDATSPPEDFTNQYWNYIRSRHVKSDIEKDESVVSVDLWDFAGQHLYYASHPVFFSSRAVYLLVCNLSKPLNATAQPCARQGIHDVFLENPNGETNLENLLSWLATVHSITQTRKETVESTEKKLSYLRPPVFIVGTHADKPFEDAAVMKSQIEKRISGKEYERHVIRPFFSIDNTRGHSHNTTSLRSRMMKLFRKGGGQQSGQGNTDMPKNDEIEALRNRIMEVLKQEPYMGEEIPIKWFNFERVIEALVAEHIYHVNLEQLQRYAREVCFIDDEDELTTLVNFYHDIGLIIKHCSTVVLKAQWLIDLFKQLITIPPFLKTEPVNSKYWLEVETTGVLSMELVDHVFYKFIQQGVVKKDILDMMEQFGLIAKFSPSPTDVKYFVPAQLKSSPESLCDVAPSSHDPCPMYVHFVVGFVPHGLFSQLVSRAISWCSKTGPTQPPNLYLNGAWFVIGSQVIHDFILICKKSFIKIVLKLRNQDEAVLMSTLADAARSVRLFVEGTLQDLSQELPGLNGLRYKLCVTCPYCLQESHKCANHNQPSCAHEDCLHFLEMKHGERLICKRRFCDKLLTVRGLEKWFPQRTSQV
;
A
#
# COMPACT_ATOMS: atom_id res chain seq x y z
N MET A 1 9.35 33.28 -33.14
CA MET A 1 8.51 34.01 -34.12
C MET A 1 7.82 32.98 -35.00
N PRO A 2 6.56 33.18 -35.44
CA PRO A 2 5.43 33.99 -34.93
C PRO A 2 4.26 33.02 -34.53
N VAL A 3 3.04 33.36 -34.11
CA VAL A 3 2.12 34.47 -34.39
C VAL A 3 1.20 34.67 -33.18
N ALA A 4 1.02 35.94 -32.79
CA ALA A 4 0.02 36.41 -31.84
C ALA A 4 -1.32 36.69 -32.56
N PHE A 5 -2.45 36.50 -31.88
CA PHE A 5 -3.73 37.08 -32.29
C PHE A 5 -4.40 37.75 -31.09
N ASP A 6 -4.69 39.04 -31.30
CA ASP A 6 -5.34 40.02 -30.42
C ASP A 6 -6.88 39.96 -30.61
N PRO A 7 -7.71 40.30 -29.60
CA PRO A 7 -9.15 40.14 -29.64
C PRO A 7 -9.88 41.47 -29.90
N SER A 8 -10.76 41.52 -30.90
CA SER A 8 -11.87 42.48 -30.92
C SER A 8 -12.86 42.15 -32.04
N GLY A 9 -14.13 41.98 -31.70
CA GLY A 9 -15.21 41.75 -32.68
C GLY A 9 -16.56 41.62 -32.00
N ASN A 10 -17.07 42.74 -31.49
CA ASN A 10 -18.39 42.88 -30.88
C ASN A 10 -19.43 43.10 -31.99
N THR A 11 -20.48 42.27 -32.08
CA THR A 11 -21.77 42.64 -32.70
C THR A 11 -22.92 41.96 -31.97
N SER A 12 -23.56 42.76 -31.14
CA SER A 12 -24.97 42.79 -30.73
C SER A 12 -25.97 42.01 -31.59
N LYS A 13 -26.74 41.12 -30.95
CA LYS A 13 -28.19 40.96 -31.18
C LYS A 13 -28.88 40.58 -29.86
N GLU A 14 -29.83 41.43 -29.47
CA GLU A 14 -30.76 41.27 -28.34
C GLU A 14 -31.68 40.04 -28.52
N PRO A 15 -32.22 39.49 -27.41
CA PRO A 15 -33.53 38.88 -27.43
C PRO A 15 -34.55 39.66 -26.59
N VAL A 16 -35.75 39.64 -27.15
CA VAL A 16 -37.03 40.25 -26.77
C VAL A 16 -37.51 39.82 -25.37
N ALA A 17 -38.06 40.78 -24.63
CA ALA A 17 -38.78 40.59 -23.37
C ALA A 17 -40.27 40.29 -23.61
N PHE A 18 -40.89 39.43 -22.78
CA PHE A 18 -42.30 39.58 -22.39
C PHE A 18 -42.61 38.97 -21.00
N ASP A 19 -42.77 39.91 -20.06
CA ASP A 19 -43.58 40.07 -18.85
C ASP A 19 -44.01 38.91 -17.90
N PRO A 20 -43.95 39.14 -16.56
CA PRO A 20 -44.46 38.27 -15.50
C PRO A 20 -45.77 38.77 -14.87
N SER A 21 -46.67 37.86 -14.46
CA SER A 21 -47.50 37.95 -13.25
C SER A 21 -48.61 36.88 -13.27
N GLY A 22 -48.91 36.28 -12.10
CA GLY A 22 -50.14 35.49 -11.95
C GLY A 22 -50.14 34.26 -11.05
N ASN A 23 -49.60 34.37 -9.83
CA ASN A 23 -50.22 33.90 -8.56
C ASN A 23 -50.96 32.54 -8.53
N THR A 24 -50.50 31.58 -7.71
CA THR A 24 -51.12 31.28 -6.39
C THR A 24 -50.53 30.03 -5.75
N SER A 25 -50.23 30.21 -4.47
CA SER A 25 -49.72 29.28 -3.49
C SER A 25 -50.65 28.08 -3.27
N LYS A 26 -50.08 26.88 -3.29
CA LYS A 26 -50.55 25.73 -2.50
C LYS A 26 -49.33 25.04 -1.89
N GLU A 27 -49.16 25.23 -0.60
CA GLU A 27 -48.36 24.34 0.24
C GLU A 27 -48.90 22.91 0.14
N PRO A 28 -48.05 21.89 -0.02
CA PRO A 28 -48.36 20.56 0.46
C PRO A 28 -47.80 20.42 1.88
N VAL A 29 -48.73 20.50 2.82
CA VAL A 29 -48.84 19.74 4.07
C VAL A 29 -47.64 18.82 4.39
N ALA A 30 -47.04 19.07 5.55
CA ALA A 30 -46.10 18.18 6.22
C ALA A 30 -46.64 16.75 6.25
N SER A 31 -45.89 15.83 5.65
CA SER A 31 -46.02 14.40 5.90
C SER A 31 -44.79 13.96 6.71
N ASP A 32 -45.08 13.26 7.81
CA ASP A 32 -44.11 12.73 8.78
C ASP A 32 -42.91 12.02 8.12
N PRO A 33 -41.69 12.17 8.67
CA PRO A 33 -40.54 11.38 8.27
C PRO A 33 -40.64 10.01 8.96
N SER A 34 -41.47 9.12 8.42
CA SER A 34 -41.46 7.71 8.82
C SER A 34 -40.87 6.83 7.70
N GLY A 35 -39.65 6.35 7.97
CA GLY A 35 -39.11 5.09 7.49
C GLY A 35 -39.11 4.83 5.99
N THR A 36 -38.05 5.25 5.30
CA THR A 36 -37.56 4.48 4.15
C THR A 36 -36.58 3.42 4.68
N THR A 37 -37.12 2.38 5.31
CA THR A 37 -36.36 1.16 5.54
C THR A 37 -36.10 0.53 4.17
N SER A 38 -34.85 0.57 3.71
CA SER A 38 -34.39 -0.35 2.68
C SER A 38 -34.77 -1.76 3.14
N LYS A 39 -35.66 -2.45 2.41
CA LYS A 39 -36.02 -3.83 2.72
C LYS A 39 -34.75 -4.68 2.64
N GLU A 40 -34.23 -5.09 3.79
CA GLU A 40 -33.14 -6.07 3.86
C GLU A 40 -33.59 -7.35 3.14
N PRO A 41 -32.73 -7.96 2.31
CA PRO A 41 -33.07 -9.23 1.68
C PRO A 41 -33.23 -10.30 2.76
N ALA A 42 -34.37 -11.00 2.72
CA ALA A 42 -34.56 -12.20 3.51
C ALA A 42 -33.67 -13.30 2.92
N LEU A 43 -32.55 -13.59 3.57
CA LEU A 43 -31.64 -14.66 3.15
C LEU A 43 -32.23 -16.02 3.55
N ALA A 44 -32.66 -16.82 2.58
CA ALA A 44 -33.08 -18.20 2.79
C ALA A 44 -31.83 -19.10 2.88
N ILE A 45 -31.10 -19.03 4.00
CA ILE A 45 -29.93 -19.88 4.27
C ILE A 45 -30.36 -20.97 5.25
N ASP A 46 -30.24 -22.24 4.85
CA ASP A 46 -30.38 -23.36 5.79
C ASP A 46 -29.16 -23.42 6.72
N ALA A 47 -29.20 -22.65 7.80
CA ALA A 47 -28.15 -22.60 8.81
C ALA A 47 -28.10 -23.82 9.75
N THR A 48 -29.03 -24.77 9.59
CA THR A 48 -29.11 -25.99 10.42
C THR A 48 -28.20 -27.11 9.92
N SER A 49 -27.72 -27.00 8.68
CA SER A 49 -26.77 -27.93 8.07
C SER A 49 -25.40 -27.25 7.86
N PRO A 50 -24.27 -27.94 8.14
CA PRO A 50 -22.95 -27.45 7.73
C PRO A 50 -22.86 -27.35 6.21
N PRO A 51 -21.93 -26.56 5.63
CA PRO A 51 -21.72 -26.51 4.18
C PRO A 51 -21.61 -27.92 3.57
N GLU A 52 -22.16 -28.17 2.38
CA GLU A 52 -22.15 -29.53 1.77
C GLU A 52 -20.74 -30.10 1.62
N ASP A 53 -19.76 -29.25 1.27
CA ASP A 53 -18.35 -29.63 1.20
C ASP A 53 -17.80 -30.02 2.58
N PHE A 54 -18.09 -29.26 3.63
CA PHE A 54 -17.73 -29.62 5.00
C PHE A 54 -18.44 -30.90 5.45
N THR A 55 -19.72 -31.07 5.11
CA THR A 55 -20.53 -32.23 5.50
C THR A 55 -19.98 -33.50 4.84
N ASN A 56 -19.67 -33.46 3.54
CA ASN A 56 -19.02 -34.56 2.83
C ASN A 56 -17.63 -34.87 3.41
N GLN A 57 -16.84 -33.84 3.76
CA GLN A 57 -15.51 -33.99 4.35
C GLN A 57 -15.56 -34.54 5.78
N TYR A 58 -16.47 -34.04 6.62
CA TYR A 58 -16.72 -34.51 7.99
C TYR A 58 -17.22 -35.96 7.98
N TRP A 59 -18.11 -36.32 7.05
CA TRP A 59 -18.54 -37.71 6.87
C TRP A 59 -17.39 -38.61 6.42
N ASN A 60 -16.48 -38.13 5.55
CA ASN A 60 -15.29 -38.87 5.17
C ASN A 60 -14.31 -39.04 6.35
N TYR A 61 -14.11 -38.00 7.15
CA TYR A 61 -13.29 -38.03 8.39
C TYR A 61 -13.87 -38.96 9.47
N ILE A 62 -15.19 -39.01 9.65
CA ILE A 62 -15.82 -39.96 10.57
C ILE A 62 -15.72 -41.40 10.03
N ARG A 63 -15.89 -41.58 8.71
CA ARG A 63 -15.82 -42.89 8.04
C ARG A 63 -14.41 -43.47 8.09
N SER A 64 -13.36 -42.65 7.96
CA SER A 64 -11.96 -43.07 8.11
C SER A 64 -11.61 -43.48 9.55
N ARG A 65 -12.31 -42.96 10.57
CA ARG A 65 -12.16 -43.40 11.97
C ARG A 65 -12.87 -44.71 12.30
N HIS A 66 -13.92 -45.06 11.57
CA HIS A 66 -14.73 -46.27 11.83
C HIS A 66 -14.28 -47.51 11.05
N VAL A 67 -13.41 -47.35 10.06
CA VAL A 67 -12.79 -48.49 9.36
C VAL A 67 -11.35 -48.66 9.87
N LYS A 68 -11.13 -49.66 10.73
CA LYS A 68 -9.79 -50.20 11.00
C LYS A 68 -9.27 -50.84 9.70
N SER A 69 -8.67 -50.05 8.83
CA SER A 69 -7.76 -50.56 7.81
C SER A 69 -6.76 -49.47 7.47
N ASP A 70 -5.49 -49.84 7.52
CA ASP A 70 -4.34 -49.01 7.16
C ASP A 70 -4.57 -48.30 5.81
N ILE A 71 -4.91 -47.01 5.85
CA ILE A 71 -5.02 -46.16 4.65
C ILE A 71 -4.39 -44.80 4.98
N GLU A 72 -3.70 -44.31 3.95
CA GLU A 72 -2.76 -43.20 3.86
C GLU A 72 -3.26 -41.87 4.46
N LYS A 73 -2.29 -41.08 4.94
CA LYS A 73 -2.42 -39.76 5.56
C LYS A 73 -3.60 -38.94 5.05
N ASP A 74 -4.52 -38.63 5.97
CA ASP A 74 -5.48 -37.53 5.99
C ASP A 74 -5.23 -36.47 4.89
N GLU A 75 -6.03 -36.48 3.81
CA GLU A 75 -6.01 -35.39 2.83
C GLU A 75 -6.74 -34.18 3.42
N SER A 76 -6.01 -33.38 4.21
CA SER A 76 -6.45 -32.05 4.63
C SER A 76 -6.77 -31.19 3.40
N VAL A 77 -8.03 -30.79 3.23
CA VAL A 77 -8.45 -29.87 2.17
C VAL A 77 -7.98 -28.46 2.54
N VAL A 78 -7.25 -27.81 1.63
CA VAL A 78 -6.75 -26.44 1.82
C VAL A 78 -7.39 -25.54 0.78
N SER A 79 -8.11 -24.51 1.24
CA SER A 79 -8.60 -23.43 0.38
C SER A 79 -7.54 -22.34 0.25
N VAL A 80 -7.40 -21.76 -0.95
CA VAL A 80 -6.41 -20.71 -1.23
C VAL A 80 -7.04 -19.64 -2.11
N ASP A 81 -7.02 -18.40 -1.63
CA ASP A 81 -7.37 -17.23 -2.42
C ASP A 81 -6.12 -16.59 -3.04
N LEU A 82 -6.14 -16.42 -4.36
CA LEU A 82 -5.01 -15.83 -5.10
C LEU A 82 -5.31 -14.36 -5.43
N TRP A 83 -4.51 -13.47 -4.85
CA TRP A 83 -4.56 -12.04 -5.06
C TRP A 83 -3.48 -11.60 -6.05
N ASP A 84 -3.85 -10.80 -7.04
CA ASP A 84 -2.93 -10.20 -8.01
C ASP A 84 -2.92 -8.69 -7.78
N PHE A 85 -1.95 -8.23 -7.00
CA PHE A 85 -1.76 -6.83 -6.71
C PHE A 85 -1.09 -6.17 -7.92
N ALA A 86 -1.75 -5.15 -8.49
CA ALA A 86 -1.19 -4.42 -9.59
C ALA A 86 0.14 -3.79 -9.16
N GLY A 87 1.26 -4.29 -9.70
CA GLY A 87 2.62 -3.82 -9.41
C GLY A 87 2.92 -2.39 -9.88
N GLN A 88 1.90 -1.61 -10.24
CA GLN A 88 1.99 -0.22 -10.68
C GLN A 88 2.12 0.68 -9.45
N HIS A 89 3.05 1.64 -9.50
CA HIS A 89 3.35 2.53 -8.37
C HIS A 89 2.10 3.29 -7.89
N LEU A 90 1.15 3.58 -8.79
CA LEU A 90 -0.12 4.22 -8.47
C LEU A 90 -0.91 3.48 -7.39
N TYR A 91 -0.83 2.14 -7.36
CA TYR A 91 -1.59 1.32 -6.42
C TYR A 91 -0.81 0.96 -5.15
N TYR A 92 0.45 1.39 -5.02
CA TYR A 92 1.28 1.04 -3.86
C TYR A 92 0.70 1.58 -2.55
N ALA A 93 0.02 2.73 -2.60
CA ALA A 93 -0.71 3.27 -1.45
C ALA A 93 -1.90 2.39 -1.03
N SER A 94 -2.48 1.57 -1.93
CA SER A 94 -3.59 0.65 -1.61
C SER A 94 -3.15 -0.70 -1.08
N HIS A 95 -1.91 -1.12 -1.36
CA HIS A 95 -1.46 -2.46 -0.99
C HIS A 95 -1.44 -2.73 0.52
N PRO A 96 -1.12 -1.75 1.40
CA PRO A 96 -1.21 -1.94 2.84
C PRO A 96 -2.60 -2.37 3.34
N VAL A 97 -3.69 -2.08 2.60
CA VAL A 97 -5.06 -2.53 2.92
C VAL A 97 -5.15 -4.06 2.95
N PHE A 98 -4.36 -4.73 2.12
CA PHE A 98 -4.47 -6.16 1.84
C PHE A 98 -3.24 -6.95 2.27
N PHE A 99 -2.24 -6.30 2.87
CA PHE A 99 -1.07 -6.97 3.40
C PHE A 99 -1.41 -7.69 4.70
N SER A 100 -1.18 -9.00 4.70
CA SER A 100 -1.35 -9.84 5.87
C SER A 100 -0.05 -10.58 6.19
N SER A 101 0.19 -10.79 7.47
CA SER A 101 1.27 -11.65 7.98
C SER A 101 0.90 -13.14 7.91
N ARG A 102 -0.39 -13.45 7.72
CA ARG A 102 -0.95 -14.80 7.51
C ARG A 102 -1.08 -15.15 6.02
N ALA A 103 -0.26 -14.52 5.16
CA ALA A 103 -0.28 -14.72 3.72
C ALA A 103 1.03 -15.31 3.21
N VAL A 104 0.96 -16.00 2.07
CA VAL A 104 2.13 -16.43 1.30
C VAL A 104 2.31 -15.48 0.12
N TYR A 105 3.50 -14.90 0.00
CA TYR A 105 3.79 -13.92 -1.06
C TYR A 105 4.52 -14.59 -2.23
N LEU A 106 4.11 -14.27 -3.45
CA LEU A 106 4.80 -14.66 -4.68
C LEU A 106 5.37 -13.41 -5.34
N LEU A 107 6.70 -13.27 -5.33
CA LEU A 107 7.39 -12.22 -6.06
C LEU A 107 7.78 -12.72 -7.45
N VAL A 108 7.12 -12.13 -8.44
CA VAL A 108 7.25 -12.53 -9.85
C VAL A 108 8.22 -11.57 -10.55
N CYS A 109 9.32 -12.11 -11.09
CA CYS A 109 10.27 -11.35 -11.90
C CYS A 109 10.19 -11.78 -13.38
N ASN A 110 10.41 -10.82 -14.29
CA ASN A 110 10.44 -11.11 -15.72
C ASN A 110 11.89 -11.32 -16.16
N LEU A 111 12.25 -12.58 -16.44
CA LEU A 111 13.62 -12.94 -16.82
C LEU A 111 14.01 -12.46 -18.22
N SER A 112 13.06 -12.04 -19.07
CA SER A 112 13.38 -11.43 -20.37
C SER A 112 13.96 -10.01 -20.27
N LYS A 113 13.95 -9.41 -19.06
CA LYS A 113 14.52 -8.09 -18.79
C LYS A 113 15.88 -8.22 -18.10
N PRO A 114 16.89 -7.40 -18.47
CA PRO A 114 18.17 -7.38 -17.76
C PRO A 114 17.98 -6.97 -16.30
N LEU A 115 18.57 -7.73 -15.36
CA LEU A 115 18.42 -7.48 -13.92
C LEU A 115 18.93 -6.10 -13.49
N ASN A 116 20.04 -5.65 -14.06
CA ASN A 116 20.70 -4.39 -13.69
C ASN A 116 20.28 -3.19 -14.56
N ALA A 117 19.38 -3.38 -15.53
CA ALA A 117 18.83 -2.26 -16.29
C ALA A 117 17.79 -1.50 -15.44
N THR A 118 17.69 -0.19 -15.64
CA THR A 118 16.67 0.65 -15.04
C THR A 118 15.29 0.07 -15.32
N ALA A 119 14.50 -0.14 -14.27
CA ALA A 119 13.15 -0.65 -14.38
C ALA A 119 12.28 0.38 -15.12
N GLN A 120 11.42 -0.12 -15.98
CA GLN A 120 10.40 0.66 -16.68
C GLN A 120 9.04 0.15 -16.19
N PRO A 121 8.50 0.73 -15.10
CA PRO A 121 7.18 0.36 -14.62
C PRO A 121 6.15 0.76 -15.68
N CYS A 122 5.18 -0.12 -15.90
CA CYS A 122 4.19 0.05 -16.95
C CYS A 122 2.82 -0.29 -16.39
N ALA A 123 1.87 0.62 -16.61
CA ALA A 123 0.47 0.42 -16.33
C ALA A 123 -0.26 0.10 -17.63
N ARG A 124 -0.96 -1.03 -17.67
CA ARG A 124 -1.81 -1.35 -18.82
C ARG A 124 -3.18 -0.74 -18.61
N GLN A 125 -3.57 0.17 -19.49
CA GLN A 125 -4.86 0.83 -19.48
C GLN A 125 -5.64 0.44 -20.75
N GLY A 126 -6.48 -0.60 -20.61
CA GLY A 126 -7.14 -1.23 -21.75
C GLY A 126 -6.13 -1.91 -22.69
N ILE A 127 -6.00 -1.38 -23.91
CA ILE A 127 -5.04 -1.86 -24.91
C ILE A 127 -3.73 -1.08 -24.94
N HIS A 128 -3.62 0.01 -24.17
CA HIS A 128 -2.45 0.87 -24.17
C HIS A 128 -1.56 0.60 -22.97
N ASP A 129 -0.25 0.64 -23.21
CA ASP A 129 0.79 0.61 -22.20
C ASP A 129 1.19 2.05 -21.85
N VAL A 130 1.01 2.42 -20.59
CA VAL A 130 1.41 3.71 -20.02
C VAL A 130 2.66 3.50 -19.19
N PHE A 131 3.79 4.04 -19.65
CA PHE A 131 5.05 3.98 -18.91
C PHE A 131 5.00 4.97 -17.75
N LEU A 132 5.25 4.47 -16.54
CA LEU A 132 5.29 5.27 -15.33
C LEU A 132 6.72 5.74 -15.06
N GLU A 133 6.83 6.88 -14.38
CA GLU A 133 8.13 7.44 -14.00
C GLU A 133 8.83 6.58 -12.94
N ASN A 134 10.16 6.49 -13.06
CA ASN A 134 11.04 5.85 -12.10
C ASN A 134 12.01 6.91 -11.55
N PRO A 135 11.56 7.78 -10.63
CA PRO A 135 12.32 8.96 -10.18
C PRO A 135 13.64 8.62 -9.48
N ASN A 136 13.72 7.41 -8.91
CA ASN A 136 14.91 6.94 -8.21
C ASN A 136 15.84 6.12 -9.10
N GLY A 137 15.42 5.78 -10.32
CA GLY A 137 16.18 4.91 -11.20
C GLY A 137 16.44 3.53 -10.60
N GLU A 138 15.46 2.91 -9.93
CA GLU A 138 15.62 1.52 -9.48
C GLU A 138 15.80 0.58 -10.67
N THR A 139 16.69 -0.40 -10.55
CA THR A 139 16.85 -1.49 -11.53
C THR A 139 15.76 -2.56 -11.38
N ASN A 140 15.62 -3.46 -12.36
CA ASN A 140 14.68 -4.60 -12.25
C ASN A 140 14.96 -5.47 -11.01
N LEU A 141 16.23 -5.67 -10.67
CA LEU A 141 16.64 -6.39 -9.47
C LEU A 141 16.35 -5.60 -8.20
N GLU A 142 16.66 -4.30 -8.16
CA GLU A 142 16.34 -3.46 -7.00
C GLU A 142 14.84 -3.39 -6.72
N ASN A 143 14.00 -3.37 -7.75
CA ASN A 143 12.55 -3.44 -7.60
C ASN A 143 12.12 -4.77 -6.93
N LEU A 144 12.68 -5.91 -7.35
CA LEU A 144 12.42 -7.19 -6.67
C LEU A 144 12.83 -7.16 -5.19
N LEU A 145 13.98 -6.54 -4.88
CA LEU A 145 14.49 -6.44 -3.51
C LEU A 145 13.69 -5.44 -2.65
N SER A 146 13.17 -4.36 -3.22
CA SER A 146 12.32 -3.40 -2.51
C SER A 146 11.00 -4.02 -2.09
N TRP A 147 10.46 -4.94 -2.90
CA TRP A 147 9.32 -5.77 -2.51
C TRP A 147 9.64 -6.73 -1.37
N LEU A 148 10.81 -7.40 -1.38
CA LEU A 148 11.25 -8.21 -0.24
C LEU A 148 11.40 -7.38 1.04
N ALA A 149 11.95 -6.17 0.91
CA ALA A 149 12.08 -5.25 2.04
C ALA A 149 10.70 -4.80 2.57
N THR A 150 9.72 -4.58 1.68
CA THR A 150 8.33 -4.27 2.05
C THR A 150 7.68 -5.46 2.76
N VAL A 151 7.83 -6.69 2.26
CA VAL A 151 7.30 -7.88 2.96
C VAL A 151 7.95 -8.05 4.32
N HIS A 152 9.25 -7.75 4.43
CA HIS A 152 9.95 -7.79 5.70
C HIS A 152 9.45 -6.74 6.71
N SER A 153 8.86 -5.61 6.29
CA SER A 153 8.23 -4.66 7.22
C SER A 153 6.89 -5.13 7.77
N ILE A 154 6.31 -6.20 7.22
CA ILE A 154 5.06 -6.82 7.71
C ILE A 154 5.30 -7.70 8.94
N THR A 155 6.55 -8.13 9.18
CA THR A 155 6.87 -9.13 10.23
C THR A 155 6.32 -8.73 11.60
N GLN A 156 5.58 -9.63 12.25
CA GLN A 156 5.12 -9.41 13.61
C GLN A 156 6.32 -9.49 14.59
N THR A 157 6.57 -8.40 15.32
CA THR A 157 7.47 -8.36 16.48
C THR A 157 6.76 -8.70 17.78
N ARG A 158 5.45 -9.01 17.76
CA ARG A 158 4.76 -9.51 18.95
C ARG A 158 5.33 -10.89 19.28
N LYS A 159 6.11 -10.93 20.36
CA LYS A 159 6.37 -12.17 21.09
C LYS A 159 5.00 -12.80 21.35
N GLU A 160 4.66 -13.85 20.63
CA GLU A 160 3.55 -14.73 21.01
C GLU A 160 3.90 -15.25 22.41
N THR A 161 3.36 -14.58 23.43
CA THR A 161 3.35 -15.05 24.82
C THR A 161 2.32 -16.17 24.91
N VAL A 162 2.64 -17.30 24.27
CA VAL A 162 2.12 -18.60 24.66
C VAL A 162 3.29 -19.56 24.49
N GLU A 163 3.82 -20.04 25.61
CA GLU A 163 4.67 -21.23 25.67
C GLU A 163 3.87 -22.42 25.13
N SER A 164 3.74 -22.51 23.81
CA SER A 164 3.31 -23.72 23.14
C SER A 164 4.48 -24.20 22.30
N THR A 165 4.64 -25.52 22.25
CA THR A 165 5.67 -26.26 21.53
C THR A 165 5.63 -26.01 20.02
N GLU A 166 5.94 -24.79 19.57
CA GLU A 166 5.96 -24.43 18.17
C GLU A 166 7.15 -25.12 17.49
N LYS A 167 6.85 -25.90 16.43
CA LYS A 167 7.88 -26.33 15.48
C LYS A 167 8.55 -25.07 14.94
N LYS A 168 9.81 -24.86 15.34
CA LYS A 168 10.62 -23.75 14.85
C LYS A 168 10.71 -23.80 13.32
N LEU A 169 9.98 -22.93 12.63
CA LEU A 169 10.02 -22.82 11.18
C LEU A 169 11.45 -22.51 10.72
N SER A 170 11.81 -23.05 9.56
CA SER A 170 13.12 -22.81 8.95
C SER A 170 13.25 -21.42 8.29
N TYR A 171 12.13 -20.71 8.15
CA TYR A 171 12.01 -19.40 7.51
C TYR A 171 11.29 -18.39 8.42
N LEU A 172 11.37 -17.11 8.06
CA LEU A 172 10.68 -16.00 8.70
C LEU A 172 9.32 -15.77 8.02
N ARG A 173 8.27 -15.51 8.81
CA ARG A 173 6.92 -15.21 8.30
C ARG A 173 6.77 -13.72 7.95
N PRO A 174 6.04 -13.35 6.89
CA PRO A 174 5.36 -14.26 5.96
C PRO A 174 6.35 -14.87 4.94
N PRO A 175 6.15 -16.12 4.49
CA PRO A 175 7.02 -16.76 3.50
C PRO A 175 6.90 -16.12 2.12
N VAL A 176 8.02 -16.06 1.40
CA VAL A 176 8.11 -15.46 0.06
C VAL A 176 8.69 -16.45 -0.95
N PHE A 177 7.97 -16.67 -2.04
CA PHE A 177 8.45 -17.41 -3.20
C PHE A 177 8.96 -16.44 -4.26
N ILE A 178 10.12 -16.75 -4.86
CA ILE A 178 10.64 -16.01 -6.02
C ILE A 178 10.42 -16.84 -7.28
N VAL A 179 9.71 -16.22 -8.24
CA VAL A 179 9.28 -16.87 -9.48
C VAL A 179 9.75 -16.05 -10.68
N GLY A 180 10.65 -16.59 -11.49
CA GLY A 180 11.10 -16.02 -12.74
C GLY A 180 10.23 -16.47 -13.91
N THR A 181 9.47 -15.56 -14.50
CA THR A 181 8.70 -15.82 -15.73
C THR A 181 9.52 -15.56 -16.97
N HIS A 182 9.03 -16.01 -18.13
CA HIS A 182 9.70 -15.86 -19.42
C HIS A 182 11.02 -16.62 -19.50
N ALA A 183 11.13 -17.77 -18.81
CA ALA A 183 12.31 -18.62 -18.88
C ALA A 183 12.50 -19.27 -20.28
N ASP A 184 11.51 -19.17 -21.16
CA ASP A 184 11.58 -19.49 -22.59
C ASP A 184 12.43 -18.49 -23.39
N LYS A 185 12.47 -17.24 -22.96
CA LYS A 185 13.20 -16.14 -23.63
C LYS A 185 13.87 -15.21 -22.62
N PRO A 186 14.74 -15.75 -21.74
CA PRO A 186 15.38 -14.94 -20.73
C PRO A 186 16.44 -14.05 -21.40
N PHE A 187 16.74 -12.92 -20.78
CA PHE A 187 17.74 -11.96 -21.27
C PHE A 187 19.14 -12.58 -21.30
N GLU A 188 19.45 -13.36 -20.27
CA GLU A 188 20.63 -14.21 -20.12
C GLU A 188 20.17 -15.62 -19.72
N ASP A 189 21.10 -16.58 -19.58
CA ASP A 189 20.76 -17.90 -19.05
C ASP A 189 19.98 -17.80 -17.73
N ALA A 190 18.83 -18.49 -17.63
CA ALA A 190 17.94 -18.37 -16.49
C ALA A 190 18.59 -18.84 -15.17
N ALA A 191 19.50 -19.80 -15.21
CA ALA A 191 20.23 -20.26 -14.04
C ALA A 191 21.29 -19.22 -13.60
N VAL A 192 21.93 -18.54 -14.55
CA VAL A 192 22.82 -17.40 -14.28
C VAL A 192 22.04 -16.26 -13.62
N MET A 193 20.91 -15.85 -14.21
CA MET A 193 20.06 -14.78 -13.63
C MET A 193 19.57 -15.16 -12.23
N LYS A 194 19.14 -16.41 -12.03
CA LYS A 194 18.78 -16.93 -10.71
C LYS A 194 19.95 -16.79 -9.72
N SER A 195 21.15 -17.24 -10.08
CA SER A 195 22.33 -17.12 -9.22
C SER A 195 22.66 -15.67 -8.87
N GLN A 196 22.50 -14.73 -9.82
CA GLN A 196 22.67 -13.29 -9.55
C GLN A 196 21.66 -12.76 -8.52
N ILE A 197 20.39 -13.15 -8.63
CA ILE A 197 19.35 -12.78 -7.64
C ILE A 197 19.69 -13.37 -6.27
N GLU A 198 20.03 -14.66 -6.22
CA GLU A 198 20.38 -15.35 -4.97
C GLU A 198 21.58 -14.69 -4.28
N LYS A 199 22.62 -14.36 -5.03
CA LYS A 199 23.81 -13.64 -4.53
C LYS A 199 23.45 -12.28 -3.95
N ARG A 200 22.49 -11.57 -4.55
CA ARG A 200 22.13 -10.22 -4.11
C ARG A 200 21.24 -10.22 -2.86
N ILE A 201 20.47 -11.28 -2.65
CA ILE A 201 19.67 -11.52 -1.46
C ILE A 201 20.53 -12.03 -0.30
N SER A 202 21.60 -12.78 -0.60
CA SER A 202 22.45 -13.42 0.42
C SER A 202 22.98 -12.42 1.46
N GLY A 203 22.80 -12.76 2.74
CA GLY A 203 23.23 -11.94 3.87
C GLY A 203 22.32 -10.75 4.19
N LYS A 204 21.21 -10.60 3.48
CA LYS A 204 20.17 -9.61 3.80
C LYS A 204 19.20 -10.17 4.82
N GLU A 205 18.67 -9.33 5.69
CA GLU A 205 17.76 -9.77 6.75
C GLU A 205 16.46 -10.38 6.19
N TYR A 206 15.98 -9.88 5.05
CA TYR A 206 14.81 -10.42 4.37
C TYR A 206 15.06 -11.76 3.66
N GLU A 207 16.31 -12.23 3.53
CA GLU A 207 16.62 -13.54 2.95
C GLU A 207 15.87 -14.67 3.67
N ARG A 208 15.70 -14.52 4.98
CA ARG A 208 15.05 -15.52 5.83
C ARG A 208 13.58 -15.77 5.47
N HIS A 209 12.93 -14.86 4.74
CA HIS A 209 11.57 -15.08 4.23
C HIS A 209 11.54 -15.97 2.99
N VAL A 210 12.66 -16.05 2.26
CA VAL A 210 12.67 -16.59 0.90
C VAL A 210 12.68 -18.12 0.94
N ILE A 211 11.62 -18.72 0.41
CA ILE A 211 11.49 -20.16 0.27
C ILE A 211 12.28 -20.64 -0.94
N ARG A 212 13.09 -21.69 -0.73
CA ARG A 212 13.85 -22.37 -1.78
C ARG A 212 13.12 -23.63 -2.28
N PRO A 213 13.34 -24.05 -3.54
CA PRO A 213 14.17 -23.40 -4.57
C PRO A 213 13.47 -22.20 -5.23
N PHE A 214 14.21 -21.36 -5.98
CA PHE A 214 13.56 -20.41 -6.89
C PHE A 214 13.05 -21.14 -8.12
N PHE A 215 11.88 -20.73 -8.60
CA PHE A 215 11.24 -21.33 -9.76
C PHE A 215 11.45 -20.44 -10.98
N SER A 216 11.89 -21.03 -12.09
CA SER A 216 11.85 -20.42 -13.41
C SER A 216 10.68 -21.05 -14.14
N ILE A 217 9.89 -20.27 -14.89
CA ILE A 217 8.68 -20.74 -15.58
C ILE A 217 8.79 -20.38 -17.05
N ASP A 218 8.72 -21.41 -17.89
CA ASP A 218 8.54 -21.31 -19.34
C ASP A 218 7.09 -20.92 -19.67
N ASN A 219 6.91 -19.79 -20.36
CA ASN A 219 5.59 -19.27 -20.69
C ASN A 219 4.97 -19.93 -21.94
N THR A 220 5.72 -20.74 -22.69
CA THR A 220 5.28 -21.40 -23.95
C THR A 220 4.73 -22.80 -23.75
N ARG A 221 5.11 -23.50 -22.66
CA ARG A 221 4.75 -24.90 -22.40
C ARG A 221 3.31 -25.13 -21.92
N GLY A 222 2.51 -24.08 -21.82
CA GLY A 222 1.08 -24.19 -21.54
C GLY A 222 0.27 -24.44 -22.83
N HIS A 223 0.20 -25.68 -23.30
CA HIS A 223 -0.71 -26.07 -24.39
C HIS A 223 -2.19 -25.98 -23.93
N SER A 224 -2.74 -24.78 -24.00
CA SER A 224 -4.18 -24.50 -24.09
C SER A 224 -4.27 -23.15 -24.78
N HIS A 225 -4.74 -23.15 -26.03
CA HIS A 225 -5.05 -21.94 -26.77
C HIS A 225 -6.01 -21.06 -25.95
N ASN A 226 -5.46 -20.06 -25.29
CA ASN A 226 -6.03 -18.75 -24.95
C ASN A 226 -5.21 -18.17 -23.78
N THR A 227 -4.68 -16.97 -24.02
CA THR A 227 -3.95 -16.11 -23.08
C THR A 227 -4.36 -16.33 -21.63
N THR A 228 -3.52 -16.98 -20.83
CA THR A 228 -3.80 -17.16 -19.39
C THR A 228 -2.55 -16.82 -18.59
N SER A 229 -2.65 -15.76 -17.78
CA SER A 229 -1.62 -15.31 -16.85
C SER A 229 -1.22 -16.43 -15.88
N LEU A 230 -0.07 -16.29 -15.20
CA LEU A 230 0.38 -17.21 -14.16
C LEU A 230 -0.74 -17.49 -13.13
N ARG A 231 -1.48 -16.44 -12.75
CA ARG A 231 -2.67 -16.55 -11.90
C ARG A 231 -3.71 -17.51 -12.44
N SER A 232 -4.11 -17.37 -13.70
CA SER A 232 -5.09 -18.27 -14.32
C SER A 232 -4.61 -19.72 -14.39
N ARG A 233 -3.30 -19.94 -14.62
CA ARG A 233 -2.69 -21.29 -14.60
C ARG A 233 -2.73 -21.88 -13.19
N MET A 234 -2.34 -21.12 -12.18
CA MET A 234 -2.40 -21.54 -10.77
C MET A 234 -3.83 -21.85 -10.32
N MET A 235 -4.80 -20.97 -10.61
CA MET A 235 -6.21 -21.20 -10.24
C MET A 235 -6.80 -22.46 -10.89
N LYS A 236 -6.47 -22.76 -12.16
CA LYS A 236 -6.90 -24.00 -12.83
C LYS A 236 -6.35 -25.25 -12.12
N LEU A 237 -5.13 -25.17 -11.61
CA LEU A 237 -4.51 -26.28 -10.88
C LEU A 237 -5.12 -26.43 -9.50
N PHE A 238 -5.25 -25.35 -8.71
CA PHE A 238 -5.89 -25.42 -7.38
C PHE A 238 -7.32 -25.96 -7.41
N ARG A 239 -8.08 -25.69 -8.47
CA ARG A 239 -9.44 -26.25 -8.66
C ARG A 239 -9.48 -27.73 -9.03
N LYS A 240 -8.40 -28.31 -9.54
CA LYS A 240 -8.29 -29.76 -9.78
C LYS A 240 -7.74 -30.41 -8.52
N GLY A 241 -8.63 -30.70 -7.57
CA GLY A 241 -8.42 -31.71 -6.52
C GLY A 241 -9.31 -32.91 -6.81
N GLY A 242 -8.77 -34.13 -6.74
CA GLY A 242 -9.58 -35.35 -6.57
C GLY A 242 -9.89 -36.22 -7.80
N GLY A 243 -8.95 -36.46 -8.73
CA GLY A 243 -9.15 -37.45 -9.80
C GLY A 243 -7.92 -38.33 -10.03
N GLN A 244 -7.90 -39.53 -9.44
CA GLN A 244 -7.00 -40.60 -9.86
C GLN A 244 -7.23 -40.91 -11.35
N GLN A 245 -6.20 -40.72 -12.18
CA GLN A 245 -6.18 -41.35 -13.50
C GLN A 245 -5.70 -42.80 -13.33
N SER A 246 -6.65 -43.73 -13.27
CA SER A 246 -6.41 -45.12 -13.64
C SER A 246 -6.46 -45.23 -15.17
N GLY A 247 -5.29 -45.20 -15.78
CA GLY A 247 -5.13 -45.33 -17.24
C GLY A 247 -3.77 -45.93 -17.57
N GLN A 248 -3.78 -47.22 -17.85
CA GLN A 248 -2.60 -48.04 -18.17
C GLN A 248 -2.13 -47.73 -19.60
N GLY A 249 -0.85 -47.33 -19.79
CA GLY A 249 -0.20 -47.37 -21.10
C GLY A 249 0.83 -46.27 -21.39
N ASN A 250 2.07 -46.71 -21.60
CA ASN A 250 3.25 -46.02 -22.12
C ASN A 250 4.09 -45.12 -21.18
N THR A 251 5.29 -45.65 -20.93
CA THR A 251 6.49 -45.02 -20.41
C THR A 251 6.94 -43.85 -21.29
N ASP A 252 6.46 -42.67 -20.95
CA ASP A 252 7.26 -41.45 -20.94
C ASP A 252 6.76 -40.65 -19.73
N MET A 253 7.52 -40.69 -18.63
CA MET A 253 7.27 -39.86 -17.46
C MET A 253 7.26 -38.40 -17.92
N PRO A 254 6.13 -37.67 -17.86
CA PRO A 254 6.15 -36.26 -18.23
C PRO A 254 7.07 -35.56 -17.22
N LYS A 255 8.11 -34.87 -17.72
CA LYS A 255 8.90 -33.94 -16.90
C LYS A 255 7.92 -33.05 -16.15
N ASN A 256 7.85 -33.19 -14.82
CA ASN A 256 7.00 -32.39 -13.95
C ASN A 256 7.03 -30.93 -14.39
N ASP A 257 5.86 -30.38 -14.73
CA ASP A 257 5.69 -28.97 -15.06
C ASP A 257 6.23 -28.14 -13.88
N GLU A 258 7.11 -27.17 -14.14
CA GLU A 258 7.70 -26.30 -13.11
C GLU A 258 6.61 -25.59 -12.28
N ILE A 259 5.43 -25.40 -12.88
CA ILE A 259 4.26 -24.86 -12.18
C ILE A 259 3.67 -25.85 -11.18
N GLU A 260 3.60 -27.14 -11.52
CA GLU A 260 3.12 -28.16 -10.57
C GLU A 260 4.10 -28.31 -9.40
N ALA A 261 5.40 -28.23 -9.69
CA ALA A 261 6.43 -28.20 -8.64
C ALA A 261 6.28 -26.96 -7.73
N LEU A 262 6.04 -25.77 -8.29
CA LEU A 262 5.76 -24.55 -7.52
C LEU A 262 4.50 -24.73 -6.65
N ARG A 263 3.41 -25.24 -7.21
CA ARG A 263 2.16 -25.49 -6.48
C ARG A 263 2.39 -26.44 -5.30
N ASN A 264 3.03 -27.59 -5.54
CA ASN A 264 3.30 -28.56 -4.48
C ASN A 264 4.13 -27.96 -3.36
N ARG A 265 5.12 -27.12 -3.69
CA ARG A 265 5.93 -26.42 -2.70
C ARG A 265 5.14 -25.38 -1.91
N ILE A 266 4.25 -24.62 -2.56
CA ILE A 266 3.34 -23.68 -1.87
C ILE A 266 2.46 -24.43 -0.89
N MET A 267 1.86 -25.56 -1.30
CA MET A 267 1.02 -26.39 -0.43
C MET A 267 1.79 -26.97 0.75
N GLU A 268 3.04 -27.38 0.54
CA GLU A 268 3.91 -27.87 1.61
C GLU A 268 4.23 -26.79 2.64
N VAL A 269 4.47 -25.55 2.20
CA VAL A 269 4.71 -24.40 3.08
C VAL A 269 3.45 -24.02 3.82
N LEU A 270 2.30 -23.91 3.13
CA LEU A 270 1.01 -23.62 3.74
C LEU A 270 0.70 -24.59 4.89
N LYS A 271 0.88 -25.90 4.69
CA LYS A 271 0.67 -26.93 5.73
C LYS A 271 1.59 -26.79 6.95
N GLN A 272 2.67 -26.03 6.86
CA GLN A 272 3.57 -25.74 7.98
C GLN A 272 3.22 -24.44 8.70
N GLU A 273 2.38 -23.58 8.12
CA GLU A 273 2.02 -22.32 8.73
C GLU A 273 1.23 -22.52 10.04
N PRO A 274 1.57 -21.81 11.12
CA PRO A 274 0.98 -22.04 12.45
C PRO A 274 -0.54 -21.88 12.48
N TYR A 275 -1.08 -21.00 11.64
CA TYR A 275 -2.51 -20.72 11.58
C TYR A 275 -3.33 -21.81 10.85
N MET A 276 -2.72 -22.73 10.10
CA MET A 276 -3.45 -23.82 9.42
C MET A 276 -4.00 -24.89 10.37
N GLY A 277 -3.57 -24.90 11.63
CA GLY A 277 -4.11 -25.77 12.69
C GLY A 277 -5.01 -25.05 13.68
N GLU A 278 -5.32 -23.77 13.47
CA GLU A 278 -6.23 -23.02 14.34
C GLU A 278 -7.65 -23.58 14.21
N GLU A 279 -8.24 -23.97 15.34
CA GLU A 279 -9.62 -24.42 15.38
C GLU A 279 -10.56 -23.20 15.35
N ILE A 280 -11.50 -23.20 14.41
CA ILE A 280 -12.53 -22.16 14.31
C ILE A 280 -13.92 -22.74 14.64
N PRO A 281 -14.81 -21.96 15.27
CA PRO A 281 -16.17 -22.44 15.58
C PRO A 281 -16.95 -22.80 14.32
N ILE A 282 -17.62 -23.96 14.31
CA ILE A 282 -18.40 -24.44 13.15
C ILE A 282 -19.48 -23.43 12.72
N LYS A 283 -20.09 -22.72 13.67
CA LYS A 283 -21.11 -21.71 13.35
C LYS A 283 -20.58 -20.51 12.56
N TRP A 284 -19.27 -20.28 12.52
CA TRP A 284 -18.67 -19.24 11.68
C TRP A 284 -18.76 -19.56 10.19
N PHE A 285 -18.96 -20.82 9.79
CA PHE A 285 -19.22 -21.17 8.39
C PHE A 285 -20.60 -20.66 7.91
N ASN A 286 -21.57 -20.50 8.81
CA ASN A 286 -22.85 -19.87 8.46
C ASN A 286 -22.64 -18.40 8.07
N PHE A 287 -21.65 -17.74 8.66
CA PHE A 287 -21.28 -16.38 8.30
C PHE A 287 -20.72 -16.31 6.88
N GLU A 288 -19.84 -17.24 6.49
CA GLU A 288 -19.33 -17.33 5.11
C GLU A 288 -20.49 -17.48 4.11
N ARG A 289 -21.46 -18.35 4.41
CA ARG A 289 -22.66 -18.54 3.58
C ARG A 289 -23.53 -17.29 3.47
N VAL A 290 -23.64 -16.50 4.55
CA VAL A 290 -24.31 -15.19 4.52
C VAL A 290 -23.59 -14.26 3.56
N ILE A 291 -22.25 -14.19 3.64
CA ILE A 291 -21.45 -13.35 2.74
C ILE A 291 -21.62 -13.80 1.29
N GLU A 292 -21.52 -15.09 1.00
CA GLU A 292 -21.71 -15.66 -0.34
C GLU A 292 -23.09 -15.33 -0.91
N ALA A 293 -24.15 -15.50 -0.12
CA ALA A 293 -25.51 -15.20 -0.54
C ALA A 293 -25.71 -13.71 -0.83
N LEU A 294 -25.20 -12.82 0.02
CA LEU A 294 -25.25 -11.37 -0.20
C LEU A 294 -24.49 -10.97 -1.47
N VAL A 295 -23.29 -11.52 -1.68
CA VAL A 295 -22.46 -11.26 -2.86
C VAL A 295 -23.14 -11.78 -4.14
N ALA A 296 -23.86 -12.91 -4.06
CA ALA A 296 -24.65 -13.46 -5.17
C ALA A 296 -25.82 -12.54 -5.56
N GLU A 297 -26.45 -11.90 -4.59
CA GLU A 297 -27.48 -10.86 -4.78
C GLU A 297 -26.90 -9.48 -5.15
N HIS A 298 -25.62 -9.41 -5.51
CA HIS A 298 -24.90 -8.17 -5.85
C HIS A 298 -24.81 -7.14 -4.71
N ILE A 299 -24.92 -7.58 -3.46
CA ILE A 299 -24.71 -6.76 -2.25
C ILE A 299 -23.26 -6.93 -1.82
N TYR A 300 -22.46 -5.88 -2.03
CA TYR A 300 -21.00 -5.93 -1.81
C TYR A 300 -20.55 -5.20 -0.54
N HIS A 301 -21.46 -4.55 0.16
CA HIS A 301 -21.23 -3.89 1.43
C HIS A 301 -22.51 -3.94 2.27
N VAL A 302 -22.33 -3.93 3.59
CA VAL A 302 -23.41 -3.78 4.58
C VAL A 302 -22.89 -2.89 5.70
N ASN A 303 -23.78 -2.33 6.51
CA ASN A 303 -23.36 -1.70 7.75
C ASN A 303 -23.19 -2.74 8.89
N LEU A 304 -22.53 -2.35 9.97
CA LEU A 304 -22.22 -3.24 11.09
C LEU A 304 -23.50 -3.73 11.81
N GLU A 305 -24.53 -2.89 11.91
CA GLU A 305 -25.80 -3.24 12.54
C GLU A 305 -26.56 -4.31 11.73
N GLN A 306 -26.52 -4.22 10.40
CA GLN A 306 -27.05 -5.21 9.46
C GLN A 306 -26.29 -6.53 9.59
N LEU A 307 -24.97 -6.46 9.63
CA LEU A 307 -24.14 -7.65 9.83
C LEU A 307 -24.44 -8.33 11.17
N GLN A 308 -24.59 -7.55 12.23
CA GLN A 308 -25.02 -8.02 13.55
C GLN A 308 -26.36 -8.74 13.50
N ARG A 309 -27.34 -8.22 12.75
CA ARG A 309 -28.64 -8.89 12.54
C ARG A 309 -28.46 -10.25 11.87
N TYR A 310 -27.69 -10.34 10.78
CA TYR A 310 -27.42 -11.62 10.11
C TYR A 310 -26.64 -12.60 11.00
N ALA A 311 -25.68 -12.12 11.78
CA ALA A 311 -24.91 -12.95 12.70
C ALA A 311 -25.81 -13.58 13.79
N ARG A 312 -26.75 -12.80 14.34
CA ARG A 312 -27.73 -13.31 15.31
C ARG A 312 -28.75 -14.27 14.67
N GLU A 313 -29.41 -13.80 13.62
CA GLU A 313 -30.57 -14.50 13.02
C GLU A 313 -30.18 -15.76 12.25
N VAL A 314 -29.02 -15.76 11.56
CA VAL A 314 -28.59 -16.86 10.67
C VAL A 314 -27.41 -17.63 11.27
N CYS A 315 -26.48 -16.97 11.94
CA CYS A 315 -25.26 -17.62 12.44
C CYS A 315 -25.37 -18.09 13.89
N PHE A 316 -26.43 -17.71 14.61
CA PHE A 316 -26.61 -17.98 16.05
C PHE A 316 -25.45 -17.43 16.90
N ILE A 317 -25.03 -16.20 16.60
CA ILE A 317 -23.97 -15.48 17.30
C ILE A 317 -24.60 -14.26 17.97
N ASP A 318 -25.00 -14.42 19.23
CA ASP A 318 -25.59 -13.37 20.07
C ASP A 318 -24.57 -12.66 20.96
N ASP A 319 -23.41 -13.27 21.17
CA ASP A 319 -22.34 -12.72 22.00
C ASP A 319 -21.51 -11.69 21.20
N GLU A 320 -21.40 -10.47 21.73
CA GLU A 320 -20.72 -9.35 21.05
C GLU A 320 -19.19 -9.52 21.01
N ASP A 321 -18.59 -10.18 22.00
CA ASP A 321 -17.16 -10.47 22.02
C ASP A 321 -16.81 -11.52 20.96
N GLU A 322 -17.65 -12.54 20.82
CA GLU A 322 -17.56 -13.54 19.75
C GLU A 322 -17.74 -12.90 18.38
N LEU A 323 -18.74 -12.05 18.19
CA LEU A 323 -18.93 -11.35 16.92
C LEU A 323 -17.73 -10.47 16.57
N THR A 324 -17.18 -9.74 17.54
CA THR A 324 -15.98 -8.92 17.34
C THR A 324 -14.80 -9.79 16.92
N THR A 325 -14.64 -10.95 17.56
CA THR A 325 -13.58 -11.91 17.23
C THR A 325 -13.75 -12.49 15.82
N LEU A 326 -14.98 -12.84 15.44
CA LEU A 326 -15.32 -13.32 14.09
C LEU A 326 -15.02 -12.26 13.02
N VAL A 327 -15.46 -11.01 13.25
CA VAL A 327 -15.28 -9.92 12.29
C VAL A 327 -13.80 -9.60 12.12
N ASN A 328 -13.04 -9.56 13.22
CA ASN A 328 -11.59 -9.35 13.16
C ASN A 328 -10.89 -10.50 12.43
N PHE A 329 -11.28 -11.75 12.70
CA PHE A 329 -10.73 -12.91 12.00
C PHE A 329 -10.95 -12.83 10.48
N TYR A 330 -12.20 -12.60 10.04
CA TYR A 330 -12.51 -12.52 8.61
C TYR A 330 -11.94 -11.25 7.95
N HIS A 331 -11.69 -10.20 8.73
CA HIS A 331 -10.97 -9.01 8.28
C HIS A 331 -9.49 -9.31 8.05
N ASP A 332 -8.83 -10.00 8.98
CA ASP A 332 -7.40 -10.30 8.95
C ASP A 332 -7.00 -11.28 7.82
N ILE A 333 -7.92 -12.19 7.44
CA ILE A 333 -7.73 -13.07 6.27
C ILE A 333 -8.16 -12.42 4.95
N GLY A 334 -8.83 -11.25 5.00
CA GLY A 334 -9.25 -10.48 3.82
C GLY A 334 -10.55 -10.96 3.16
N LEU A 335 -11.35 -11.81 3.82
CA LEU A 335 -12.69 -12.19 3.33
C LEU A 335 -13.64 -10.98 3.35
N ILE A 336 -13.55 -10.18 4.43
CA ILE A 336 -14.27 -8.92 4.57
C ILE A 336 -13.30 -7.78 4.88
N ILE A 337 -13.73 -6.52 4.69
CA ILE A 337 -12.97 -5.35 5.11
C ILE A 337 -13.87 -4.46 5.95
N LYS A 338 -13.59 -4.37 7.24
CA LYS A 338 -14.37 -3.57 8.19
C LYS A 338 -13.68 -2.24 8.47
N HIS A 339 -14.39 -1.14 8.30
CA HIS A 339 -13.93 0.19 8.70
C HIS A 339 -15.10 1.03 9.18
N CYS A 340 -14.96 1.62 10.37
CA CYS A 340 -16.05 2.33 11.05
C CYS A 340 -17.34 1.48 11.08
N SER A 341 -18.42 1.99 10.48
CA SER A 341 -19.70 1.29 10.40
C SER A 341 -19.83 0.42 9.15
N THR A 342 -18.97 0.60 8.15
CA THR A 342 -19.06 -0.06 6.85
C THR A 342 -18.28 -1.38 6.87
N VAL A 343 -18.94 -2.44 6.40
CA VAL A 343 -18.33 -3.76 6.19
C VAL A 343 -18.42 -4.10 4.71
N VAL A 344 -17.27 -4.14 4.04
CA VAL A 344 -17.16 -4.54 2.65
C VAL A 344 -17.07 -6.06 2.57
N LEU A 345 -17.95 -6.66 1.78
CA LEU A 345 -18.08 -8.10 1.59
C LEU A 345 -17.29 -8.62 0.38
N LYS A 346 -16.81 -7.71 -0.47
CA LYS A 346 -16.04 -8.04 -1.67
C LYS A 346 -14.94 -7.02 -1.92
N ALA A 347 -13.70 -7.39 -1.63
CA ALA A 347 -12.53 -6.52 -1.79
C ALA A 347 -12.39 -5.94 -3.22
N GLN A 348 -12.72 -6.72 -4.25
CA GLN A 348 -12.68 -6.25 -5.64
C GLN A 348 -13.59 -5.04 -5.88
N TRP A 349 -14.78 -5.02 -5.25
CA TRP A 349 -15.71 -3.88 -5.36
C TRP A 349 -15.11 -2.61 -4.75
N LEU A 350 -14.46 -2.73 -3.59
CA LEU A 350 -13.78 -1.60 -2.94
C LEU A 350 -12.61 -1.08 -3.77
N ILE A 351 -11.83 -1.99 -4.37
CA ILE A 351 -10.74 -1.62 -5.28
C ILE A 351 -11.29 -0.86 -6.50
N ASP A 352 -12.40 -1.32 -7.07
CA ASP A 352 -13.01 -0.68 -8.23
C ASP A 352 -13.68 0.66 -7.86
N LEU A 353 -14.14 0.82 -6.62
CA LEU A 353 -14.56 2.10 -6.06
C LEU A 353 -13.38 3.06 -5.92
N PHE A 354 -12.26 2.62 -5.33
CA PHE A 354 -11.05 3.43 -5.22
C PHE A 354 -10.56 3.87 -6.59
N LYS A 355 -10.47 2.95 -7.56
CA LYS A 355 -10.08 3.27 -8.93
C LYS A 355 -10.95 4.36 -9.56
N GLN A 356 -12.25 4.39 -9.27
CA GLN A 356 -13.13 5.45 -9.77
C GLN A 356 -12.87 6.83 -9.16
N LEU A 357 -12.11 6.93 -8.07
CA LEU A 357 -11.71 8.18 -7.44
C LEU A 357 -10.27 8.57 -7.78
N ILE A 358 -9.36 7.61 -7.79
CA ILE A 358 -7.92 7.87 -7.87
C ILE A 358 -7.27 7.40 -9.18
N THR A 359 -8.00 6.81 -10.12
CA THR A 359 -7.45 6.42 -11.44
C THR A 359 -8.10 7.25 -12.54
N ILE A 360 -7.29 8.02 -13.28
CA ILE A 360 -7.76 8.82 -14.40
C ILE A 360 -8.37 7.89 -15.47
N PRO A 361 -9.64 8.06 -15.86
CA PRO A 361 -10.27 7.23 -16.88
C PRO A 361 -9.59 7.38 -18.25
N PRO A 362 -9.39 6.29 -19.02
CA PRO A 362 -8.84 6.40 -20.36
C PRO A 362 -9.87 7.04 -21.29
N PHE A 363 -9.59 8.25 -21.77
CA PHE A 363 -10.29 8.96 -22.84
C PHE A 363 -11.79 9.27 -22.62
N LEU A 364 -12.12 10.57 -22.49
CA LEU A 364 -13.35 11.29 -22.93
C LEU A 364 -14.66 10.47 -23.12
N LYS A 365 -15.00 9.56 -22.21
CA LYS A 365 -16.35 9.00 -22.04
C LYS A 365 -17.04 9.55 -20.80
N THR A 366 -16.44 10.55 -20.18
CA THR A 366 -17.10 11.36 -19.17
C THR A 366 -17.86 12.47 -19.87
N GLU A 367 -19.04 12.82 -19.34
CA GLU A 367 -19.74 14.03 -19.73
C GLU A 367 -18.77 15.23 -19.75
N PRO A 368 -18.93 16.19 -20.68
CA PRO A 368 -18.00 17.32 -20.85
C PRO A 368 -17.67 18.04 -19.53
N VAL A 369 -18.64 18.09 -18.61
CA VAL A 369 -18.58 18.72 -17.29
C VAL A 369 -17.49 18.12 -16.38
N ASN A 370 -17.15 16.83 -16.56
CA ASN A 370 -16.22 16.11 -15.69
C ASN A 370 -14.77 16.12 -16.19
N SER A 371 -14.54 16.46 -17.46
CA SER A 371 -13.20 16.48 -18.06
C SER A 371 -12.24 17.43 -17.33
N LYS A 372 -12.74 18.58 -16.87
CA LYS A 372 -11.96 19.58 -16.13
C LYS A 372 -11.45 19.06 -14.78
N TYR A 373 -12.27 18.30 -14.03
CA TYR A 373 -11.89 17.79 -12.71
C TYR A 373 -10.87 16.66 -12.83
N TRP A 374 -11.00 15.80 -13.84
CA TRP A 374 -10.00 14.76 -14.11
C TRP A 374 -8.66 15.35 -14.57
N LEU A 375 -8.71 16.42 -15.38
CA LEU A 375 -7.50 17.15 -15.76
C LEU A 375 -6.83 17.82 -14.56
N GLU A 376 -7.61 18.33 -13.60
CA GLU A 376 -7.09 18.89 -12.35
C GLU A 376 -6.39 17.80 -11.50
N VAL A 377 -6.98 16.62 -11.34
CA VAL A 377 -6.33 15.47 -10.69
C VAL A 377 -5.04 15.08 -11.40
N GLU A 378 -5.04 15.01 -12.74
CA GLU A 378 -3.86 14.64 -13.53
C GLU A 378 -2.72 15.67 -13.46
N THR A 379 -3.06 16.96 -13.42
CA THR A 379 -2.07 18.04 -13.48
C THR A 379 -1.58 18.47 -12.11
N THR A 380 -2.42 18.40 -11.08
CA THR A 380 -2.14 18.94 -9.74
C THR A 380 -2.25 17.91 -8.62
N GLY A 381 -2.86 16.74 -8.88
CA GLY A 381 -3.20 15.75 -7.87
C GLY A 381 -4.35 16.14 -6.95
N VAL A 382 -5.05 17.25 -7.21
CA VAL A 382 -6.19 17.71 -6.41
C VAL A 382 -7.46 16.98 -6.84
N LEU A 383 -8.10 16.31 -5.88
CA LEU A 383 -9.40 15.68 -5.99
C LEU A 383 -10.47 16.62 -5.43
N SER A 384 -11.27 17.20 -6.33
CA SER A 384 -12.35 18.13 -5.98
C SER A 384 -13.54 17.41 -5.33
N MET A 385 -14.23 18.09 -4.41
CA MET A 385 -15.41 17.53 -3.75
C MET A 385 -16.56 17.30 -4.72
N GLU A 386 -16.65 18.08 -5.79
CA GLU A 386 -17.63 17.90 -6.85
C GLU A 386 -17.41 16.57 -7.59
N LEU A 387 -16.15 16.19 -7.82
CA LEU A 387 -15.84 14.89 -8.42
C LEU A 387 -16.14 13.74 -7.46
N VAL A 388 -15.79 13.90 -6.17
CA VAL A 388 -16.12 12.93 -5.12
C VAL A 388 -17.64 12.73 -5.06
N ASP A 389 -18.42 13.80 -4.95
CA ASP A 389 -19.87 13.73 -4.85
C ASP A 389 -20.51 13.11 -6.09
N HIS A 390 -19.96 13.39 -7.28
CA HIS A 390 -20.40 12.75 -8.51
C HIS A 390 -20.15 11.24 -8.51
N VAL A 391 -18.96 10.78 -8.11
CA VAL A 391 -18.63 9.35 -8.03
C VAL A 391 -19.51 8.66 -6.98
N PHE A 392 -19.69 9.27 -5.81
CA PHE A 392 -20.47 8.72 -4.70
C PHE A 392 -21.99 8.78 -4.90
N TYR A 393 -22.51 9.62 -5.80
CA TYR A 393 -23.96 9.77 -6.02
C TYR A 393 -24.70 8.44 -6.15
N LYS A 394 -24.16 7.51 -6.96
CA LYS A 394 -24.75 6.17 -7.16
C LYS A 394 -24.54 5.22 -5.97
N PHE A 395 -23.48 5.40 -5.19
CA PHE A 395 -23.14 4.53 -4.06
C PHE A 395 -23.91 4.90 -2.80
N ILE A 396 -24.18 6.20 -2.59
CA ILE A 396 -25.02 6.67 -1.48
C ILE A 396 -26.44 6.10 -1.62
N GLN A 397 -26.98 6.00 -2.84
CA GLN A 397 -28.26 5.34 -3.10
C GLN A 397 -28.26 3.85 -2.73
N GLN A 398 -27.09 3.22 -2.67
CA GLN A 398 -26.90 1.82 -2.27
C GLN A 398 -26.60 1.68 -0.77
N GLY A 399 -26.71 2.77 0.02
CA GLY A 399 -26.46 2.73 1.47
C GLY A 399 -24.99 2.82 1.87
N VAL A 400 -24.07 3.14 0.95
CA VAL A 400 -22.66 3.36 1.30
C VAL A 400 -22.51 4.65 2.10
N VAL A 401 -21.84 4.56 3.25
CA VAL A 401 -21.47 5.75 4.03
C VAL A 401 -20.24 6.40 3.39
N LYS A 402 -20.46 7.48 2.63
CA LYS A 402 -19.39 8.23 1.94
C LYS A 402 -18.22 8.57 2.87
N LYS A 403 -18.52 8.97 4.11
CA LYS A 403 -17.51 9.33 5.11
C LYS A 403 -16.61 8.15 5.45
N ASP A 404 -17.16 6.98 5.73
CA ASP A 404 -16.37 5.77 6.06
C ASP A 404 -15.39 5.41 4.94
N ILE A 405 -15.80 5.54 3.67
CA ILE A 405 -14.90 5.25 2.55
C ILE A 405 -13.79 6.30 2.44
N LEU A 406 -14.10 7.59 2.58
CA LEU A 406 -13.08 8.64 2.55
C LEU A 406 -12.11 8.51 3.71
N ASP A 407 -12.61 8.25 4.93
CA ASP A 407 -11.80 8.02 6.13
C ASP A 407 -10.88 6.79 5.93
N MET A 408 -11.39 5.72 5.31
CA MET A 408 -10.59 4.55 4.93
C MET A 408 -9.50 4.92 3.93
N MET A 409 -9.82 5.67 2.87
CA MET A 409 -8.85 6.12 1.88
C MET A 409 -7.78 7.04 2.48
N GLU A 410 -8.14 7.89 3.43
CA GLU A 410 -7.20 8.73 4.19
C GLU A 410 -6.28 7.88 5.08
N GLN A 411 -6.85 6.93 5.85
CA GLN A 411 -6.08 6.02 6.71
C GLN A 411 -5.03 5.23 5.92
N PHE A 412 -5.38 4.81 4.69
CA PHE A 412 -4.47 4.09 3.81
C PHE A 412 -3.60 5.00 2.92
N GLY A 413 -3.66 6.33 3.10
CA GLY A 413 -2.81 7.27 2.37
C GLY A 413 -3.09 7.31 0.86
N LEU A 414 -4.26 6.85 0.43
CA LEU A 414 -4.75 6.94 -0.94
C LEU A 414 -5.13 8.36 -1.30
N ILE A 415 -5.75 9.04 -0.34
CA ILE A 415 -6.05 10.47 -0.41
C ILE A 415 -5.53 11.15 0.86
N ALA A 416 -5.40 12.47 0.78
CA ALA A 416 -4.99 13.29 1.89
C ALA A 416 -5.87 14.53 1.98
N LYS A 417 -6.55 14.69 3.10
CA LYS A 417 -7.40 15.85 3.34
C LYS A 417 -6.57 17.06 3.73
N PHE A 418 -6.74 18.14 2.99
CA PHE A 418 -6.25 19.47 3.31
C PHE A 418 -7.44 20.38 3.58
N SER A 419 -7.54 20.86 4.82
CA SER A 419 -8.65 21.72 5.24
C SER A 419 -8.11 22.87 6.07
N PRO A 420 -7.76 24.01 5.45
CA PRO A 420 -7.35 25.22 6.17
C PRO A 420 -8.53 25.88 6.90
N SER A 421 -9.76 25.62 6.47
CA SER A 421 -10.98 26.02 7.17
C SER A 421 -12.08 24.95 7.01
N PRO A 422 -13.10 24.92 7.89
CA PRO A 422 -14.19 23.93 7.79
C PRO A 422 -14.97 23.95 6.46
N THR A 423 -14.90 25.08 5.73
CA THR A 423 -15.63 25.29 4.47
C THR A 423 -14.76 25.09 3.22
N ASP A 424 -13.43 25.03 3.37
CA ASP A 424 -12.50 24.78 2.27
C ASP A 424 -11.81 23.43 2.51
N VAL A 425 -12.37 22.37 1.93
CA VAL A 425 -11.83 21.01 2.03
C VAL A 425 -11.40 20.57 0.65
N LYS A 426 -10.12 20.21 0.53
CA LYS A 426 -9.53 19.65 -0.69
C LYS A 426 -8.92 18.30 -0.37
N TYR A 427 -9.08 17.35 -1.28
CA TYR A 427 -8.34 16.10 -1.21
C TYR A 427 -7.18 16.14 -2.19
N PHE A 428 -6.07 15.54 -1.80
CA PHE A 428 -4.94 15.29 -2.68
C PHE A 428 -4.80 13.78 -2.89
N VAL A 429 -4.36 13.36 -4.07
CA VAL A 429 -4.05 11.98 -4.41
C VAL A 429 -2.53 11.84 -4.55
N PRO A 430 -1.79 11.43 -3.49
CA PRO A 430 -0.33 11.43 -3.50
C PRO A 430 0.30 10.56 -4.61
N ALA A 431 -0.42 9.56 -5.09
CA ALA A 431 0.07 8.61 -6.08
C ALA A 431 -0.10 9.08 -7.55
N GLN A 432 -0.86 10.16 -7.80
CA GLN A 432 -1.14 10.69 -9.14
C GLN A 432 -0.18 11.81 -9.58
N LEU A 433 0.95 11.94 -8.91
CA LEU A 433 1.83 13.09 -9.04
C LEU A 433 3.04 12.76 -9.93
N LYS A 434 3.56 13.78 -10.61
CA LYS A 434 4.80 13.69 -11.40
C LYS A 434 6.02 13.68 -10.49
N SER A 435 7.16 13.27 -11.02
CA SER A 435 8.45 13.35 -10.34
C SER A 435 8.77 14.77 -9.91
N SER A 436 9.44 14.90 -8.77
CA SER A 436 9.85 16.20 -8.27
C SER A 436 10.85 16.85 -9.22
N PRO A 437 10.79 18.18 -9.44
CA PRO A 437 11.80 18.89 -10.20
C PRO A 437 13.15 18.83 -9.48
N GLU A 438 14.25 18.89 -10.24
CA GLU A 438 15.63 18.93 -9.68
C GLU A 438 15.80 20.07 -8.67
N SER A 439 15.17 21.22 -8.93
CA SER A 439 15.17 22.38 -8.04
C SER A 439 14.65 22.09 -6.63
N LEU A 440 13.74 21.12 -6.46
CA LEU A 440 13.28 20.67 -5.14
C LEU A 440 14.31 19.75 -4.47
N CYS A 441 14.92 18.85 -5.24
CA CYS A 441 15.92 17.91 -4.72
C CYS A 441 17.18 18.62 -4.22
N ASP A 442 17.57 19.68 -4.92
CA ASP A 442 18.78 20.47 -4.70
C ASP A 442 18.64 21.55 -3.63
N VAL A 443 17.46 21.68 -2.99
CA VAL A 443 17.28 22.64 -1.91
C VAL A 443 18.26 22.33 -0.77
N ALA A 444 19.19 23.26 -0.57
CA ALA A 444 20.15 23.25 0.52
C ALA A 444 19.73 24.26 1.61
N PRO A 445 19.75 23.86 2.89
CA PRO A 445 19.56 24.78 4.00
C PRO A 445 20.69 25.82 4.06
N SER A 446 20.37 27.03 4.51
CA SER A 446 21.33 28.10 4.76
C SER A 446 22.16 27.85 6.03
N SER A 447 23.13 28.72 6.29
CA SER A 447 23.91 28.77 7.53
C SER A 447 23.07 28.86 8.81
N HIS A 448 21.87 29.43 8.71
CA HIS A 448 20.97 29.68 9.82
C HIS A 448 19.87 28.62 9.94
N ASP A 449 19.76 27.69 8.99
CA ASP A 449 18.79 26.61 9.00
C ASP A 449 19.29 25.39 9.80
N PRO A 450 18.43 24.44 10.17
CA PRO A 450 18.87 23.11 10.59
C PRO A 450 19.53 22.35 9.43
N CYS A 451 20.47 21.45 9.75
CA CYS A 451 20.99 20.53 8.74
C CYS A 451 19.89 19.57 8.25
N PRO A 452 19.95 19.03 7.02
CA PRO A 452 18.98 18.05 6.56
C PRO A 452 18.99 16.81 7.46
N MET A 453 17.79 16.35 7.82
CA MET A 453 17.57 15.12 8.57
C MET A 453 17.15 14.01 7.62
N TYR A 454 17.55 12.77 7.89
CA TYR A 454 17.26 11.62 7.06
C TYR A 454 16.60 10.52 7.88
N VAL A 455 15.47 10.00 7.41
CA VAL A 455 14.92 8.73 7.90
C VAL A 455 15.55 7.64 7.03
N HIS A 456 16.56 6.95 7.56
CA HIS A 456 17.28 5.90 6.84
C HIS A 456 16.76 4.52 7.23
N PHE A 457 16.36 3.73 6.24
CA PHE A 457 15.79 2.39 6.44
C PHE A 457 16.90 1.33 6.44
N VAL A 458 17.05 0.63 7.58
CA VAL A 458 18.17 -0.32 7.80
C VAL A 458 18.12 -1.51 6.82
N VAL A 459 16.92 -1.85 6.38
CA VAL A 459 16.65 -2.93 5.40
C VAL A 459 17.12 -2.55 3.99
N GLY A 460 17.39 -1.25 3.75
CA GLY A 460 17.97 -0.72 2.52
C GLY A 460 16.96 -0.14 1.53
N PHE A 461 15.66 -0.25 1.80
CA PHE A 461 14.60 0.33 0.97
C PHE A 461 13.51 0.98 1.82
N VAL A 462 12.92 2.05 1.31
CA VAL A 462 11.66 2.61 1.84
C VAL A 462 10.53 1.63 1.49
N PRO A 463 9.77 1.11 2.48
CA PRO A 463 8.63 0.22 2.19
C PRO A 463 7.58 0.88 1.29
N HIS A 464 7.02 0.10 0.36
CA HIS A 464 6.00 0.60 -0.57
C HIS A 464 4.78 1.13 0.18
N GLY A 465 4.27 2.30 -0.27
CA GLY A 465 3.15 3.00 0.37
C GLY A 465 3.52 3.86 1.57
N LEU A 466 4.68 3.65 2.23
CA LEU A 466 5.07 4.42 3.43
C LEU A 466 5.22 5.92 3.16
N PHE A 467 5.78 6.30 2.01
CA PHE A 467 5.95 7.71 1.69
C PHE A 467 4.61 8.43 1.49
N SER A 468 3.67 7.81 0.76
CA SER A 468 2.32 8.35 0.57
C SER A 468 1.60 8.52 1.91
N GLN A 469 1.78 7.56 2.82
CA GLN A 469 1.26 7.60 4.19
C GLN A 469 1.84 8.76 5.03
N LEU A 470 3.15 8.97 4.95
CA LEU A 470 3.83 10.09 5.61
C LEU A 470 3.37 11.43 5.04
N VAL A 471 3.28 11.55 3.72
CA VAL A 471 2.80 12.75 3.03
C VAL A 471 1.36 13.06 3.43
N SER A 472 0.47 12.05 3.46
CA SER A 472 -0.94 12.25 3.86
C SER A 472 -1.07 12.82 5.28
N ARG A 473 -0.36 12.22 6.25
CA ARG A 473 -0.32 12.75 7.62
C ARG A 473 0.33 14.13 7.70
N ALA A 474 1.35 14.40 6.88
CA ALA A 474 2.00 15.71 6.82
C ALA A 474 1.05 16.80 6.30
N ILE A 475 0.21 16.50 5.29
CA ILE A 475 -0.81 17.41 4.77
C ILE A 475 -1.80 17.79 5.89
N SER A 476 -2.33 16.80 6.61
CA SER A 476 -3.28 17.01 7.72
C SER A 476 -2.64 17.76 8.91
N TRP A 477 -1.36 17.51 9.20
CA TRP A 477 -0.63 18.22 10.25
C TRP A 477 -0.33 19.67 9.85
N CYS A 478 0.12 19.91 8.61
CA CYS A 478 0.41 21.24 8.09
C CYS A 478 -0.84 22.11 7.97
N SER A 479 -1.99 21.54 7.61
CA SER A 479 -3.25 22.30 7.53
C SER A 479 -3.69 22.88 8.88
N LYS A 480 -3.20 22.33 9.99
CA LYS A 480 -3.47 22.81 11.36
C LYS A 480 -2.41 23.78 11.89
N THR A 481 -1.22 23.79 11.29
CA THR A 481 -0.01 24.44 11.85
C THR A 481 0.63 25.48 10.93
N GLY A 482 0.15 25.61 9.68
CA GLY A 482 0.70 26.48 8.65
C GLY A 482 -0.32 27.47 8.06
N PRO A 483 0.13 28.31 7.11
CA PRO A 483 -0.74 29.20 6.35
C PRO A 483 -1.72 28.42 5.47
N THR A 484 -2.76 29.08 4.97
CA THR A 484 -3.82 28.50 4.12
C THR A 484 -3.36 28.03 2.73
N GLN A 485 -2.04 28.07 2.46
CA GLN A 485 -1.46 27.70 1.17
C GLN A 485 -1.44 26.18 1.01
N PRO A 486 -1.94 25.64 -0.12
CA PRO A 486 -1.88 24.21 -0.39
C PRO A 486 -0.43 23.74 -0.58
N PRO A 487 -0.12 22.48 -0.26
CA PRO A 487 1.18 21.89 -0.50
C PRO A 487 1.42 21.64 -1.99
N ASN A 488 2.70 21.66 -2.40
CA ASN A 488 3.13 21.17 -3.71
C ASN A 488 3.60 19.73 -3.57
N LEU A 489 2.94 18.80 -4.24
CA LEU A 489 3.18 17.38 -4.09
C LEU A 489 3.78 16.78 -5.37
N TYR A 490 4.64 15.78 -5.20
CA TYR A 490 5.33 15.03 -6.26
C TYR A 490 5.38 13.54 -5.90
N LEU A 491 5.65 12.67 -6.88
CA LEU A 491 5.73 11.22 -6.68
C LEU A 491 6.74 10.81 -5.60
N ASN A 492 7.90 11.49 -5.60
CA ASN A 492 9.02 11.24 -4.70
C ASN A 492 9.36 12.46 -3.84
N GLY A 493 8.46 13.44 -3.73
CA GLY A 493 8.72 14.65 -2.96
C GLY A 493 7.45 15.38 -2.53
N ALA A 494 7.54 16.18 -1.48
CA ALA A 494 6.45 17.04 -1.04
C ALA A 494 7.01 18.32 -0.44
N TRP A 495 6.37 19.44 -0.71
CA TRP A 495 6.74 20.76 -0.20
C TRP A 495 5.55 21.42 0.48
N PHE A 496 5.76 21.69 1.76
CA PHE A 496 4.83 22.34 2.66
C PHE A 496 5.38 23.70 3.09
N VAL A 497 4.45 24.60 3.39
CA VAL A 497 4.75 25.86 4.04
C VAL A 497 4.18 25.78 5.45
N ILE A 498 4.99 26.00 6.47
CA ILE A 498 4.59 25.88 7.88
C ILE A 498 4.98 27.12 8.68
N GLY A 499 4.32 27.32 9.83
CA GLY A 499 4.54 28.45 10.73
C GLY A 499 3.59 29.63 10.46
N SER A 500 3.31 30.40 11.52
CA SER A 500 2.37 31.52 11.49
C SER A 500 3.07 32.87 11.30
N GLN A 501 3.94 33.24 12.25
CA GLN A 501 4.71 34.49 12.22
C GLN A 501 6.02 34.36 11.43
N VAL A 502 6.69 33.21 11.58
CA VAL A 502 7.93 32.87 10.86
C VAL A 502 7.63 31.69 9.96
N ILE A 503 7.73 31.91 8.66
CA ILE A 503 7.36 30.93 7.64
C ILE A 503 8.58 30.08 7.28
N HIS A 504 8.38 28.77 7.23
CA HIS A 504 9.39 27.80 6.85
C HIS A 504 8.90 26.94 5.70
N ASP A 505 9.81 26.64 4.78
CA ASP A 505 9.67 25.58 3.79
C ASP A 505 10.02 24.25 4.45
N PHE A 506 9.04 23.36 4.56
CA PHE A 506 9.19 21.97 5.00
C PHE A 506 9.11 21.05 3.79
N ILE A 507 10.22 20.39 3.47
CA ILE A 507 10.35 19.58 2.25
C ILE A 507 10.69 18.14 2.64
N LEU A 508 9.94 17.20 2.05
CA LEU A 508 10.18 15.76 2.11
C LEU A 508 10.64 15.29 0.74
N ILE A 509 11.69 14.48 0.66
CA ILE A 509 12.17 13.85 -0.58
C ILE A 509 12.39 12.37 -0.30
N CYS A 510 11.65 11.50 -0.98
CA CYS A 510 11.77 10.06 -0.90
C CYS A 510 12.78 9.56 -1.93
N LYS A 511 13.79 8.83 -1.47
CA LYS A 511 14.78 8.12 -2.29
C LYS A 511 14.75 6.63 -1.96
N LYS A 512 15.54 5.83 -2.68
CA LYS A 512 15.51 4.35 -2.56
C LYS A 512 15.54 3.86 -1.11
N SER A 513 16.49 4.35 -0.32
CA SER A 513 16.81 3.83 1.02
C SER A 513 16.52 4.81 2.17
N PHE A 514 16.07 6.03 1.87
CA PHE A 514 15.83 7.05 2.88
C PHE A 514 14.79 8.09 2.45
N ILE A 515 14.25 8.80 3.44
CA ILE A 515 13.47 10.03 3.22
C ILE A 515 14.28 11.20 3.78
N LYS A 516 14.63 12.16 2.93
CA LYS A 516 15.34 13.41 3.29
C LYS A 516 14.31 14.46 3.71
N ILE A 517 14.54 15.07 4.86
CA ILE A 517 13.74 16.15 5.43
C ILE A 517 14.60 17.42 5.44
N VAL A 518 14.08 18.47 4.81
CA VAL A 518 14.69 19.81 4.81
C VAL A 518 13.71 20.77 5.42
N LEU A 519 14.20 21.58 6.37
CA LEU A 519 13.48 22.73 6.90
C LEU A 519 14.31 23.97 6.59
N LYS A 520 13.72 24.92 5.86
CA LYS A 520 14.39 26.14 5.44
C LYS A 520 13.53 27.35 5.77
N LEU A 521 14.14 28.37 6.35
CA LEU A 521 13.50 29.64 6.62
C LEU A 521 13.20 30.40 5.32
N ARG A 522 12.01 31.00 5.22
CA ARG A 522 11.62 31.94 4.17
C ARG A 522 11.85 33.39 4.67
N ASN A 523 12.81 34.11 4.07
CA ASN A 523 13.36 35.39 4.54
C ASN A 523 12.37 36.41 5.18
N GLN A 524 12.65 36.84 6.43
CA GLN A 524 12.42 38.19 7.03
C GLN A 524 13.45 38.45 8.17
N ASP A 525 13.65 39.74 8.54
CA ASP A 525 14.72 40.33 9.39
C ASP A 525 15.30 39.50 10.56
N GLU A 526 16.64 39.48 10.65
CA GLU A 526 17.49 38.52 11.39
C GLU A 526 17.34 38.46 12.92
N ALA A 527 16.66 39.41 13.58
CA ALA A 527 16.78 39.61 15.04
C ALA A 527 15.79 38.81 15.92
N VAL A 528 14.71 38.24 15.36
CA VAL A 528 13.63 37.55 16.14
C VAL A 528 13.66 36.01 15.97
N LEU A 529 14.59 35.45 15.18
CA LEU A 529 14.41 34.15 14.53
C LEU A 529 14.99 32.90 15.20
N MET A 530 15.94 33.02 16.13
CA MET A 530 16.74 31.85 16.53
C MET A 530 16.01 30.85 17.43
N SER A 531 15.06 31.30 18.26
CA SER A 531 14.25 30.41 19.12
C SER A 531 13.11 29.75 18.33
N THR A 532 12.41 30.50 17.49
CA THR A 532 11.26 30.04 16.69
C THR A 532 11.64 28.98 15.65
N LEU A 533 12.82 29.09 15.05
CA LEU A 533 13.34 28.08 14.11
C LEU A 533 13.69 26.74 14.80
N ALA A 534 14.28 26.79 16.00
CA ALA A 534 14.58 25.58 16.77
C ALA A 534 13.29 24.87 17.22
N ASP A 535 12.25 25.64 17.55
CA ASP A 535 10.93 25.09 17.86
C ASP A 535 10.24 24.47 16.63
N ALA A 536 10.36 25.09 15.45
CA ALA A 536 9.87 24.52 14.20
C ALA A 536 10.59 23.21 13.85
N ALA A 537 11.93 23.18 13.91
CA ALA A 537 12.73 21.99 13.65
C ALA A 537 12.38 20.85 14.63
N ARG A 538 12.27 21.16 15.92
CA ARG A 538 11.84 20.19 16.95
C ARG A 538 10.44 19.65 16.66
N SER A 539 9.49 20.52 16.29
CA SER A 539 8.11 20.11 15.98
C SER A 539 8.05 19.20 14.77
N VAL A 540 8.81 19.50 13.71
CA VAL A 540 8.94 18.63 12.53
C VAL A 540 9.56 17.29 12.89
N ARG A 541 10.63 17.25 13.70
CA ARG A 541 11.22 15.97 14.14
C ARG A 541 10.23 15.13 14.93
N LEU A 542 9.57 15.70 15.93
CA LEU A 542 8.58 15.01 16.75
C LEU A 542 7.39 14.53 15.91
N PHE A 543 6.94 15.33 14.95
CA PHE A 543 5.91 14.92 13.99
C PHE A 543 6.34 13.70 13.18
N VAL A 544 7.56 13.69 12.63
CA VAL A 544 8.08 12.55 11.84
C VAL A 544 8.26 11.31 12.72
N GLU A 545 8.86 11.44 13.90
CA GLU A 545 9.03 10.35 14.87
C GLU A 545 7.69 9.75 15.29
N GLY A 546 6.75 10.58 15.73
CA GLY A 546 5.41 10.17 16.14
C GLY A 546 4.65 9.51 14.99
N THR A 547 4.66 10.13 13.80
CA THR A 547 3.98 9.59 12.62
C THR A 547 4.50 8.20 12.23
N LEU A 548 5.82 8.00 12.22
CA LEU A 548 6.41 6.70 11.89
C LEU A 548 6.10 5.65 12.96
N GLN A 549 6.03 6.06 14.23
CA GLN A 549 5.63 5.20 15.33
C GLN A 549 4.15 4.80 15.24
N ASP A 550 3.25 5.75 15.02
CA ASP A 550 1.81 5.51 14.86
C ASP A 550 1.56 4.59 13.66
N LEU A 551 2.22 4.86 12.53
CA LEU A 551 2.17 4.01 11.34
C LEU A 551 2.57 2.55 11.60
N SER A 552 3.59 2.34 12.43
CA SER A 552 4.05 0.99 12.81
C SER A 552 3.12 0.28 13.80
N GLN A 553 2.14 0.98 14.39
CA GLN A 553 1.16 0.40 15.30
C GLN A 553 -0.20 0.21 14.63
N GLU A 554 -0.59 1.15 13.76
CA GLU A 554 -1.90 1.20 13.11
C GLU A 554 -1.98 0.32 11.86
N LEU A 555 -0.87 0.14 11.13
CA LEU A 555 -0.86 -0.56 9.85
C LEU A 555 -0.07 -1.87 9.94
N PRO A 556 -0.73 -3.04 9.83
CA PRO A 556 -0.06 -4.34 9.88
C PRO A 556 1.14 -4.47 8.94
N GLY A 557 1.09 -3.82 7.77
CA GLY A 557 2.16 -3.83 6.78
C GLY A 557 3.46 -3.11 7.20
N LEU A 558 3.45 -2.36 8.31
CA LEU A 558 4.57 -1.54 8.78
C LEU A 558 5.01 -1.87 10.22
N ASN A 559 4.48 -2.94 10.83
CA ASN A 559 4.80 -3.32 12.22
C ASN A 559 6.29 -3.61 12.45
N GLY A 560 6.97 -4.14 11.44
CA GLY A 560 8.40 -4.46 11.44
C GLY A 560 9.29 -3.30 10.98
N LEU A 561 8.77 -2.06 10.89
CA LEU A 561 9.51 -0.94 10.35
C LEU A 561 10.77 -0.64 11.19
N ARG A 562 11.94 -0.71 10.54
CA ARG A 562 13.23 -0.39 11.17
C ARG A 562 13.93 0.74 10.44
N TYR A 563 14.02 1.86 11.12
CA TYR A 563 14.64 3.08 10.62
C TYR A 563 15.55 3.72 11.66
N LYS A 564 16.39 4.64 11.20
CA LYS A 564 17.24 5.48 12.03
C LYS A 564 17.15 6.92 11.55
N LEU A 565 16.98 7.85 12.48
CA LEU A 565 17.15 9.26 12.18
C LEU A 565 18.64 9.58 12.09
N CYS A 566 19.03 10.18 10.98
CA CYS A 566 20.43 10.39 10.65
C CYS A 566 20.70 11.78 10.07
N VAL A 567 21.96 12.17 10.10
CA VAL A 567 22.54 13.24 9.26
C VAL A 567 23.61 12.66 8.36
N THR A 568 23.92 13.34 7.27
CA THR A 568 25.07 12.97 6.42
C THR A 568 26.39 13.31 7.11
N CYS A 569 27.38 12.43 6.95
CA CYS A 569 28.74 12.69 7.42
C CYS A 569 29.41 13.75 6.53
N PRO A 570 29.71 14.96 7.06
CA PRO A 570 30.30 16.03 6.26
C PRO A 570 31.71 15.68 5.75
N TYR A 571 32.47 14.89 6.51
CA TYR A 571 33.82 14.52 6.13
C TYR A 571 33.89 13.49 5.00
N CYS A 572 32.92 12.57 4.91
CA CYS A 572 32.85 11.61 3.80
C CYS A 572 32.35 12.26 2.51
N LEU A 573 31.56 13.33 2.61
CA LEU A 573 31.10 14.10 1.45
C LEU A 573 32.21 14.94 0.81
N GLN A 574 33.20 15.36 1.58
CA GLN A 574 34.32 16.20 1.13
C GLN A 574 35.52 15.41 0.57
N GLU A 575 35.39 14.10 0.39
CA GLU A 575 36.52 13.25 -0.03
C GLU A 575 37.03 13.58 -1.44
N SER A 576 38.34 13.66 -1.61
CA SER A 576 38.98 13.69 -2.95
C SER A 576 39.17 12.28 -3.54
N HIS A 577 38.81 11.22 -2.80
CA HIS A 577 38.94 9.84 -3.24
C HIS A 577 37.77 9.44 -4.15
N LYS A 578 38.09 8.71 -5.22
CA LYS A 578 37.09 8.22 -6.16
C LYS A 578 36.16 7.23 -5.46
N CYS A 579 34.86 7.52 -5.48
CA CYS A 579 33.82 6.62 -5.02
C CYS A 579 33.97 5.25 -5.70
N ALA A 580 33.90 4.16 -4.93
CA ALA A 580 34.08 2.81 -5.45
C ALA A 580 33.04 2.45 -6.55
N ASN A 581 31.84 3.00 -6.44
CA ASN A 581 30.73 2.69 -7.36
C ASN A 581 30.67 3.62 -8.58
N HIS A 582 31.00 4.90 -8.39
CA HIS A 582 30.83 5.93 -9.43
C HIS A 582 32.15 6.53 -9.94
N ASN A 583 33.27 6.09 -9.36
CA ASN A 583 34.63 6.52 -9.70
C ASN A 583 34.86 8.05 -9.69
N GLN A 584 34.05 8.78 -8.91
CA GLN A 584 34.13 10.24 -8.78
C GLN A 584 34.54 10.68 -7.37
N PRO A 585 35.41 11.69 -7.23
CA PRO A 585 35.70 12.31 -5.93
C PRO A 585 34.46 13.02 -5.39
N SER A 586 34.28 13.01 -4.07
CA SER A 586 33.19 13.71 -3.37
C SER A 586 31.81 13.32 -3.92
N CYS A 587 31.62 12.03 -4.17
CA CYS A 587 30.41 11.51 -4.79
C CYS A 587 29.18 11.79 -3.91
N ALA A 588 28.34 12.71 -4.37
CA ALA A 588 27.06 13.04 -3.74
C ALA A 588 25.93 12.08 -4.14
N HIS A 589 26.24 10.99 -4.84
CA HIS A 589 25.24 10.00 -5.22
C HIS A 589 24.61 9.37 -3.98
N GLU A 590 23.31 9.19 -4.01
CA GLU A 590 22.48 8.82 -2.86
C GLU A 590 22.90 7.50 -2.23
N ASP A 591 23.26 6.52 -3.06
CA ASP A 591 23.79 5.21 -2.63
C ASP A 591 25.18 5.28 -1.96
N CYS A 592 25.86 6.42 -2.04
CA CYS A 592 27.21 6.62 -1.50
C CYS A 592 27.22 7.44 -0.21
N LEU A 593 26.06 7.97 0.21
CA LEU A 593 25.94 8.78 1.40
C LEU A 593 26.27 7.96 2.66
N HIS A 594 27.11 8.53 3.52
CA HIS A 594 27.41 7.95 4.82
C HIS A 594 26.55 8.63 5.90
N PHE A 595 25.59 7.88 6.43
CA PHE A 595 24.67 8.35 7.47
C PHE A 595 25.22 8.13 8.88
N LEU A 596 25.08 9.15 9.72
CA LEU A 596 25.40 9.12 11.16
C LEU A 596 24.10 9.24 11.96
N GLU A 597 23.85 8.26 12.82
CA GLU A 597 22.65 8.20 13.64
C GLU A 597 22.61 9.37 14.64
N MET A 598 21.49 10.09 14.67
CA MET A 598 21.24 11.20 15.56
C MET A 598 20.67 10.68 16.88
N LYS A 599 21.34 10.95 18.00
CA LYS A 599 20.83 10.64 19.34
C LYS A 599 21.05 11.83 20.27
N HIS A 600 20.05 12.10 21.11
CA HIS A 600 20.13 13.23 22.03
C HIS A 600 21.27 13.01 23.04
N GLY A 601 22.17 13.99 23.15
CA GLY A 601 23.29 13.94 24.10
C GLY A 601 24.48 13.08 23.67
N GLU A 602 24.37 12.27 22.62
CA GLU A 602 25.49 11.50 22.07
C GLU A 602 26.27 12.31 21.02
N ARG A 603 27.58 12.06 20.95
CA ARG A 603 28.45 12.69 19.95
C ARG A 603 28.44 11.86 18.67
N LEU A 604 28.39 12.54 17.52
CA LEU A 604 28.52 11.87 16.23
C LEU A 604 29.97 11.41 16.02
N ILE A 605 30.16 10.12 15.73
CA ILE A 605 31.47 9.53 15.48
C ILE A 605 31.44 8.84 14.11
N CYS A 606 32.30 9.29 13.19
CA CYS A 606 32.50 8.61 11.92
C CYS A 606 33.53 7.49 12.11
N LYS A 607 33.11 6.22 11.98
CA LYS A 607 34.03 5.07 12.05
C LYS A 607 34.69 4.73 10.71
N ARG A 608 34.28 5.35 9.61
CA ARG A 608 34.88 5.16 8.27
C ARG A 608 36.20 5.91 8.09
N ARG A 609 36.48 6.88 8.99
CA ARG A 609 37.70 7.68 8.96
C ARG A 609 38.29 7.79 10.35
N PHE A 610 39.60 7.62 10.46
CA PHE A 610 40.33 8.01 11.65
C PHE A 610 40.42 9.55 11.67
N CYS A 611 39.67 10.19 12.57
CA CYS A 611 39.67 11.64 12.73
C CYS A 611 39.82 11.95 14.22
N ASP A 612 40.92 12.60 14.58
CA ASP A 612 41.22 12.98 15.96
C ASP A 612 40.39 14.19 16.43
N LYS A 613 39.62 14.80 15.52
CA LYS A 613 38.73 15.94 15.78
C LYS A 613 37.28 15.48 15.93
N LEU A 614 36.59 16.08 16.90
CA LEU A 614 35.16 15.90 17.11
C LEU A 614 34.38 16.30 15.85
N LEU A 615 33.53 15.41 15.35
CA LEU A 615 32.70 15.68 14.19
C LEU A 615 31.57 16.64 14.58
N THR A 616 31.56 17.82 13.96
CA THR A 616 30.51 18.83 14.14
C THR A 616 29.66 18.94 12.87
N VAL A 617 28.35 18.70 13.00
CA VAL A 617 27.37 18.98 11.94
C VAL A 617 26.64 20.25 12.33
N ARG A 618 26.84 21.32 11.54
CA ARG A 618 26.23 22.63 11.79
C ARG A 618 24.71 22.53 11.71
N GLY A 619 23.99 23.05 12.71
CA GLY A 619 22.52 23.05 12.72
C GLY A 619 21.90 21.76 13.24
N LEU A 620 22.70 20.79 13.69
CA LEU A 620 22.23 19.53 14.29
C LEU A 620 21.51 19.78 15.62
N GLU A 621 22.05 20.70 16.41
CA GLU A 621 21.54 21.09 17.73
C GLU A 621 20.09 21.59 17.67
N LYS A 622 19.66 22.16 16.55
CA LYS A 622 18.31 22.71 16.36
C LYS A 622 17.23 21.64 16.30
N TRP A 623 17.59 20.39 16.01
CA TRP A 623 16.64 19.26 16.06
C TRP A 623 16.33 18.84 17.50
N PHE A 624 17.16 19.21 18.47
CA PHE A 624 17.05 18.77 19.86
C PHE A 624 16.65 19.91 20.81
N PRO A 625 16.11 19.59 22.00
CA PRO A 625 15.91 20.61 23.03
C PRO A 625 17.23 21.29 23.40
N GLN A 626 17.20 22.61 23.58
CA GLN A 626 18.34 23.34 24.14
C GLN A 626 18.57 22.85 25.57
N ARG A 627 19.83 22.57 25.94
CA ARG A 627 20.17 22.32 27.34
C ARG A 627 19.88 23.60 28.12
N THR A 628 18.88 23.58 28.99
CA THR A 628 18.83 24.53 30.09
C THR A 628 20.05 24.24 30.97
N SER A 629 21.08 25.07 30.85
CA SER A 629 22.14 25.10 31.86
C SER A 629 21.47 25.44 33.18
N GLN A 630 21.27 24.45 34.05
CA GLN A 630 21.03 24.72 35.46
C GLN A 630 22.30 25.40 35.99
N VAL A 631 22.18 26.69 36.27
CA VAL A 631 23.16 27.47 37.03
C VAL A 631 22.94 27.20 38.50
#